data_AF-A0A2S6S7T8-F1
#
_entry.id   AF-A0A2S6S7T8-F1
#
_cell.length_a   1.000
_cell.length_b   1.000
_cell.length_c   1.000
_cell.angle_alpha   90.00
_cell.angle_beta   90.00
_cell.angle_gamma   90.00
#
_symmetry.space_group_name_H-M   'P 1'
#
loop_
_entity.id
_entity.type
_entity.pdbx_description
1 polymer ?
#
loop_
_entity_poly.entity_id
_entity_poly.type
_entity_poly.pdbx_seq_one_letter_code
_entity_poly.pdbx_strand_id
1 'polypeptide(L)'
;MKIKFINNVLNIFEKNIIPITTKNVNLGNKIFGAAIINKNDFSLVVSGTNNEIKNPLFHGEISTINNFFKIQENKRPSPKNCIFISSHEPCSLCLSAITWCGFNNFYYLFSYNDTKKKYKIPHDLKILKEVFNIKNGKYNKKNFYWKSYDLQKMIDKLNSKDKEFLKIKINKIKFLYSRLSDKYQLIKKNVKIPLK
;
A
#
# COMPACT_ATOMS: atom_id res chain seq x y z
N MET A 1 14.82 -10.16 14.18
CA MET A 1 13.98 -8.92 14.09
C MET A 1 13.33 -8.71 12.72
N LYS A 2 14.08 -8.69 11.60
CA LYS A 2 13.52 -8.44 10.25
C LYS A 2 12.48 -9.48 9.79
N ILE A 3 12.68 -10.77 10.07
CA ILE A 3 11.75 -11.84 9.66
C ILE A 3 10.40 -11.73 10.39
N LYS A 4 10.42 -11.55 11.72
CA LYS A 4 9.20 -11.34 12.53
C LYS A 4 8.37 -10.17 11.99
N PHE A 5 9.03 -9.06 11.69
CA PHE A 5 8.39 -7.89 11.09
C PHE A 5 7.74 -8.22 9.74
N ILE A 6 8.49 -8.77 8.78
CA ILE A 6 7.95 -9.08 7.44
C ILE A 6 6.80 -10.09 7.54
N ASN A 7 6.97 -11.15 8.33
CA ASN A 7 5.92 -12.16 8.55
C ASN A 7 4.64 -11.53 9.11
N ASN A 8 4.76 -10.61 10.06
CA ASN A 8 3.62 -9.90 10.63
C ASN A 8 2.94 -9.00 9.59
N VAL A 9 3.71 -8.26 8.79
CA VAL A 9 3.18 -7.44 7.68
C VAL A 9 2.41 -8.30 6.67
N LEU A 10 2.96 -9.46 6.27
CA LEU A 10 2.28 -10.38 5.36
C LEU A 10 0.98 -10.94 5.99
N ASN A 11 0.98 -11.26 7.28
CA ASN A 11 -0.24 -11.66 7.99
C ASN A 11 -1.30 -10.54 8.00
N ILE A 12 -0.90 -9.28 8.16
CA ILE A 12 -1.81 -8.11 8.11
C ILE A 12 -2.40 -7.96 6.71
N PHE A 13 -1.63 -8.22 5.65
CA PHE A 13 -2.18 -8.26 4.29
C PHE A 13 -3.29 -9.32 4.18
N GLU A 14 -3.03 -10.55 4.61
CA GLU A 14 -4.00 -11.65 4.52
C GLU A 14 -5.24 -11.43 5.38
N LYS A 15 -5.07 -10.98 6.62
CA LYS A 15 -6.15 -10.93 7.62
C LYS A 15 -6.91 -9.61 7.65
N ASN A 16 -6.28 -8.50 7.23
CA ASN A 16 -6.84 -7.16 7.46
C ASN A 16 -6.98 -6.33 6.19
N ILE A 17 -6.05 -6.38 5.25
CA ILE A 17 -6.10 -5.56 4.02
C ILE A 17 -6.91 -6.27 2.92
N ILE A 18 -6.59 -7.52 2.60
CA ILE A 18 -7.26 -8.26 1.51
C ILE A 18 -8.78 -8.42 1.74
N PRO A 19 -9.28 -8.71 2.97
CA PRO A 19 -10.72 -8.85 3.18
C PRO A 19 -11.50 -7.56 2.90
N ILE A 20 -11.03 -6.40 3.38
CA ILE A 20 -11.69 -5.12 3.13
C ILE A 20 -11.56 -4.69 1.67
N THR A 21 -10.41 -4.97 1.04
CA THR A 21 -10.20 -4.70 -0.39
C THR A 21 -11.12 -5.56 -1.25
N THR A 22 -11.28 -6.85 -0.94
CA THR A 22 -12.22 -7.73 -1.66
C THR A 22 -13.63 -7.14 -1.67
N LYS A 23 -14.11 -6.67 -0.51
CA LYS A 23 -15.43 -6.03 -0.41
C LYS A 23 -15.52 -4.78 -1.30
N ASN A 24 -14.51 -3.92 -1.30
CA ASN A 24 -14.54 -2.66 -2.06
C ASN A 24 -14.33 -2.84 -3.56
N VAL A 25 -13.57 -3.86 -3.97
CA VAL A 25 -13.43 -4.27 -5.37
C VAL A 25 -14.76 -4.77 -5.93
N ASN A 26 -15.58 -5.46 -5.12
CA ASN A 26 -16.93 -5.86 -5.54
C ASN A 26 -17.85 -4.66 -5.80
N LEU A 27 -17.57 -3.52 -5.17
CA LEU A 27 -18.26 -2.26 -5.42
C LEU A 27 -17.69 -1.48 -6.61
N GLY A 28 -16.55 -1.93 -7.16
CA GLY A 28 -15.89 -1.35 -8.33
C GLY A 28 -14.66 -0.48 -8.04
N ASN A 29 -14.20 -0.41 -6.79
CA ASN A 29 -12.98 0.32 -6.44
C ASN A 29 -11.72 -0.46 -6.85
N LYS A 30 -10.58 0.23 -7.04
CA LYS A 30 -9.27 -0.39 -7.26
C LYS A 30 -8.85 -1.32 -6.13
N ILE A 31 -7.92 -2.21 -6.47
CA ILE A 31 -7.45 -3.31 -5.62
C ILE A 31 -6.48 -2.91 -4.50
N PHE A 32 -6.28 -1.61 -4.24
CA PHE A 32 -5.18 -1.15 -3.37
C PHE A 32 -5.64 -0.83 -1.95
N GLY A 33 -4.80 -1.16 -0.97
CA GLY A 33 -5.06 -0.91 0.45
C GLY A 33 -3.79 -0.70 1.24
N ALA A 34 -3.94 -0.27 2.50
CA ALA A 34 -2.84 0.07 3.38
C ALA A 34 -3.17 -0.26 4.84
N ALA A 35 -2.14 -0.19 5.68
CA ALA A 35 -2.25 -0.34 7.12
C ALA A 35 -1.22 0.56 7.82
N ILE A 36 -1.55 0.96 9.05
CA ILE A 36 -0.62 1.59 9.97
C ILE A 36 -0.45 0.66 11.16
N ILE A 37 0.80 0.39 11.53
CA ILE A 37 1.15 -0.52 12.62
C ILE A 37 2.09 0.16 13.62
N ASN A 38 2.11 -0.30 14.87
CA ASN A 38 3.00 0.20 15.89
C ASN A 38 4.44 -0.31 15.66
N LYS A 39 5.46 0.53 15.84
CA LYS A 39 6.88 0.14 15.67
C LYS A 39 7.37 -0.86 16.72
N ASN A 40 6.83 -0.79 17.93
CA ASN A 40 7.36 -1.51 19.08
C ASN A 40 7.04 -3.01 19.00
N ASP A 41 5.80 -3.33 18.66
CA ASP A 41 5.28 -4.70 18.68
C ASP A 41 4.70 -5.17 17.34
N PHE A 42 4.64 -4.28 16.34
CA PHE A 42 4.02 -4.51 15.03
C PHE A 42 2.52 -4.78 15.08
N SER A 43 1.84 -4.44 16.17
CA SER A 43 0.38 -4.50 16.26
C SER A 43 -0.28 -3.59 15.24
N LEU A 44 -1.41 -4.04 14.69
CA LEU A 44 -2.21 -3.23 13.76
C LEU A 44 -2.87 -2.08 14.53
N VAL A 45 -2.68 -0.85 14.05
CA VAL A 45 -3.41 0.33 14.54
C VAL A 45 -4.70 0.50 13.74
N VAL A 46 -4.58 0.63 12.41
CA VAL A 46 -5.71 0.71 11.48
C VAL A 46 -5.35 0.13 10.12
N SER A 47 -6.36 -0.28 9.36
CA SER A 47 -6.25 -0.56 7.93
C SER A 47 -7.28 0.25 7.13
N GLY A 48 -7.03 0.37 5.83
CA GLY A 48 -7.91 1.04 4.90
C GLY A 48 -7.73 0.50 3.48
N THR A 49 -8.70 0.77 2.62
CA THR A 49 -8.70 0.35 1.22
C THR A 49 -9.22 1.45 0.33
N ASN A 50 -8.95 1.34 -0.96
CA ASN A 50 -9.39 2.29 -1.96
C ASN A 50 -10.92 2.40 -1.95
N ASN A 51 -11.41 3.64 -1.98
CA ASN A 51 -12.80 4.01 -2.05
C ASN A 51 -13.00 5.16 -3.07
N GLU A 52 -12.33 5.05 -4.21
CA GLU A 52 -12.25 6.09 -5.23
C GLU A 52 -13.60 6.43 -5.88
N ILE A 53 -14.55 5.48 -5.84
CA ILE A 53 -15.93 5.72 -6.30
C ILE A 53 -16.59 6.83 -5.49
N LYS A 54 -16.34 6.85 -4.17
CA LYS A 54 -16.88 7.89 -3.29
C LYS A 54 -16.17 9.23 -3.51
N ASN A 55 -14.85 9.18 -3.67
CA ASN A 55 -14.03 10.36 -3.96
C ASN A 55 -12.72 9.88 -4.60
N PRO A 56 -12.33 10.37 -5.79
CA PRO A 56 -11.14 9.89 -6.50
C PRO A 56 -9.84 9.99 -5.70
N LEU A 57 -9.78 10.85 -4.68
CA LEU A 57 -8.63 10.99 -3.79
C LEU A 57 -8.54 9.87 -2.73
N PHE A 58 -9.61 9.10 -2.50
CA PHE A 58 -9.65 8.05 -1.47
C PHE A 58 -8.94 6.78 -1.92
N HIS A 59 -7.63 6.92 -2.20
CA HIS A 59 -6.72 5.81 -2.39
C HIS A 59 -6.57 5.00 -1.09
N GLY A 60 -6.03 3.77 -1.19
CA GLY A 60 -5.84 2.91 -0.01
C GLY A 60 -5.05 3.59 1.11
N GLU A 61 -4.01 4.35 0.75
CA GLU A 61 -3.21 5.12 1.70
C GLU A 61 -4.00 6.26 2.35
N ILE A 62 -4.74 7.04 1.55
CA ILE A 62 -5.54 8.17 2.03
C ILE A 62 -6.68 7.68 2.93
N SER A 63 -7.40 6.62 2.54
CA SER A 63 -8.42 5.98 3.37
C SER A 63 -7.85 5.50 4.71
N THR A 64 -6.64 4.95 4.71
CA THR A 64 -5.96 4.49 5.93
C THR A 64 -5.55 5.66 6.83
N ILE A 65 -5.02 6.74 6.25
CA ILE A 65 -4.72 7.98 6.98
C ILE A 65 -6.00 8.55 7.61
N ASN A 66 -7.09 8.64 6.86
CA ASN A 66 -8.37 9.12 7.38
C ASN A 66 -8.87 8.25 8.55
N ASN A 67 -8.73 6.93 8.45
CA ASN A 67 -9.09 6.03 9.55
C ASN A 67 -8.18 6.24 10.77
N PHE A 68 -6.90 6.49 10.57
CA PHE A 68 -5.95 6.78 11.65
C PHE A 68 -6.31 8.08 12.38
N PHE A 69 -6.61 9.14 11.65
CA PHE A 69 -6.93 10.44 12.25
C PHE A 69 -8.33 10.49 12.88
N LYS A 70 -9.21 9.52 12.62
CA LYS A 70 -10.47 9.32 13.36
C LYS A 70 -10.28 8.75 14.77
N ILE A 71 -9.13 8.14 15.07
CA ILE A 71 -8.83 7.71 16.44
C ILE A 71 -8.74 8.96 17.32
N GLN A 72 -9.41 8.93 18.48
CA GLN A 72 -9.34 9.99 19.49
C GLN A 72 -7.88 10.36 19.77
N GLU A 73 -7.57 11.65 19.78
CA GLU A 73 -6.19 12.14 19.79
C GLU A 73 -5.35 11.58 20.94
N ASN A 74 -5.92 11.48 22.14
CA ASN A 74 -5.28 10.90 23.33
C ASN A 74 -5.00 9.40 23.25
N LYS A 75 -5.65 8.67 22.33
CA LYS A 75 -5.45 7.23 22.08
C LYS A 75 -4.67 6.96 20.79
N ARG A 76 -4.46 7.97 19.96
CA ARG A 76 -3.79 7.83 18.67
C ARG A 76 -2.27 7.86 18.87
N PRO A 77 -1.53 6.83 18.46
CA PRO A 77 -0.07 6.87 18.56
C PRO A 77 0.50 7.98 17.69
N SER A 78 1.65 8.53 18.08
CA SER A 78 2.37 9.47 17.21
C SER A 78 2.72 8.79 15.88
N PRO A 79 2.53 9.44 14.72
CA PRO A 79 2.94 8.93 13.41
C PRO A 79 4.42 8.49 13.36
N LYS A 80 5.30 9.17 14.11
CA LYS A 80 6.72 8.82 14.23
C LYS A 80 6.96 7.49 14.94
N ASN A 81 6.02 7.02 15.74
CA ASN A 81 6.03 5.72 16.42
C ASN A 81 5.34 4.62 15.60
N CYS A 82 4.94 4.92 14.36
CA CYS A 82 4.22 4.02 13.48
C CYS A 82 5.01 3.67 12.21
N ILE A 83 4.65 2.53 11.63
CA ILE A 83 5.10 2.08 10.31
C ILE A 83 3.91 2.14 9.36
N PHE A 84 4.09 2.81 8.23
CA PHE A 84 3.10 2.85 7.17
C PHE A 84 3.31 1.70 6.19
N ILE A 85 2.30 0.90 5.95
CA ILE A 85 2.33 -0.24 5.02
C ILE A 85 1.36 0.03 3.87
N SER A 86 1.82 -0.03 2.63
CA SER A 86 0.96 0.07 1.44
C SER A 86 1.04 -1.19 0.58
N SER A 87 -0.07 -1.57 -0.05
CA SER A 87 -0.09 -2.64 -1.04
C SER A 87 0.79 -2.32 -2.25
N HIS A 88 0.90 -1.04 -2.61
CA HIS A 88 1.69 -0.62 -3.77
C HIS A 88 2.55 0.57 -3.42
N GLU A 89 3.55 0.81 -4.26
CA GLU A 89 4.39 1.99 -4.21
C GLU A 89 3.50 3.23 -4.31
N PRO A 90 3.40 4.08 -3.27
CA PRO A 90 2.39 5.14 -3.21
C PRO A 90 2.57 6.15 -4.35
N CYS A 91 1.48 6.65 -4.94
CA CYS A 91 1.53 7.71 -5.95
C CYS A 91 1.92 9.08 -5.35
N SER A 92 2.13 10.11 -6.19
CA SER A 92 2.54 11.46 -5.75
C SER A 92 1.62 12.08 -4.68
N LEU A 93 0.30 11.89 -4.80
CA LEU A 93 -0.68 12.30 -3.78
C LEU A 93 -0.40 11.60 -2.44
N CYS A 94 -0.32 10.27 -2.45
CA CYS A 94 -0.14 9.47 -1.24
C CYS A 94 1.23 9.71 -0.59
N LEU A 95 2.29 9.90 -1.38
CA LEU A 95 3.62 10.29 -0.89
C LEU A 95 3.57 11.62 -0.14
N SER A 96 2.85 12.62 -0.68
CA SER A 96 2.66 13.91 -0.04
C SER A 96 1.83 13.78 1.24
N ALA A 97 0.74 13.00 1.22
CA ALA A 97 -0.10 12.77 2.39
C ALA A 97 0.66 12.08 3.55
N ILE A 98 1.43 11.02 3.26
CA ILE A 98 2.29 10.34 4.24
C ILE A 98 3.26 11.34 4.88
N THR A 99 3.83 12.24 4.07
CA THR A 99 4.76 13.29 4.52
C THR A 99 4.09 14.28 5.46
N TRP A 100 2.96 14.87 5.04
CA TRP A 100 2.20 15.83 5.85
C TRP A 100 1.70 15.24 7.17
N CYS A 101 1.40 13.95 7.19
CA CYS A 101 0.98 13.26 8.41
C CYS A 101 2.14 12.93 9.37
N GLY A 102 3.40 13.19 9.00
CA GLY A 102 4.55 13.00 9.88
C GLY A 102 5.04 11.56 10.02
N PHE A 103 4.61 10.64 9.14
CA PHE A 103 5.19 9.30 9.09
C PHE A 103 6.61 9.37 8.52
N ASN A 104 7.58 8.81 9.25
CA ASN A 104 8.99 8.86 8.86
C ASN A 104 9.48 7.61 8.12
N ASN A 105 8.58 6.70 7.77
CA ASN A 105 8.90 5.49 7.03
C ASN A 105 7.65 4.89 6.38
N PHE A 106 7.84 4.21 5.24
CA PHE A 106 6.82 3.34 4.69
C PHE A 106 7.38 2.12 3.97
N TYR A 107 6.59 1.06 3.93
CA TYR A 107 6.90 -0.20 3.26
C TYR A 107 5.81 -0.49 2.23
N TYR A 108 6.22 -0.98 1.07
CA TYR A 108 5.27 -1.32 0.01
C TYR A 108 5.52 -2.71 -0.56
N LEU A 109 4.43 -3.34 -1.00
CA LEU A 109 4.46 -4.70 -1.54
C LEU A 109 4.71 -4.73 -3.05
N PHE A 110 3.95 -3.97 -3.84
CA PHE A 110 4.06 -3.93 -5.31
C PHE A 110 4.78 -2.66 -5.78
N SER A 111 5.80 -2.79 -6.62
CA SER A 111 6.48 -1.65 -7.24
C SER A 111 5.64 -1.02 -8.36
N TYR A 112 5.99 0.19 -8.82
CA TYR A 112 5.35 0.74 -10.02
C TYR A 112 5.49 -0.15 -11.27
N ASN A 113 6.57 -0.91 -11.36
CA ASN A 113 6.75 -1.85 -12.46
C ASN A 113 5.75 -3.01 -12.37
N ASP A 114 5.45 -3.48 -11.15
CA ASP A 114 4.39 -4.47 -10.93
C ASP A 114 3.02 -3.89 -11.28
N THR A 115 2.69 -2.68 -10.82
CA THR A 115 1.36 -2.08 -11.06
C THR A 115 1.11 -1.74 -12.53
N LYS A 116 2.11 -1.18 -13.22
CA LYS A 116 2.03 -0.88 -14.65
C LYS A 116 1.83 -2.14 -15.48
N LYS A 117 2.65 -3.17 -15.25
CA LYS A 117 2.66 -4.37 -16.10
C LYS A 117 1.54 -5.35 -15.75
N LYS A 118 1.29 -5.59 -14.46
CA LYS A 118 0.37 -6.65 -14.01
C LYS A 118 -1.05 -6.14 -13.82
N TYR A 119 -1.22 -4.91 -13.35
CA TYR A 119 -2.55 -4.40 -12.96
C TYR A 119 -3.13 -3.36 -13.92
N LYS A 120 -2.36 -2.94 -14.94
CA LYS A 120 -2.78 -1.98 -15.99
C LYS A 120 -3.31 -0.66 -15.41
N ILE A 121 -2.66 -0.14 -14.36
CA ILE A 121 -2.99 1.14 -13.73
C ILE A 121 -1.75 2.06 -13.85
N PRO A 122 -1.57 2.79 -14.97
CA PRO A 122 -0.34 3.52 -15.26
C PRO A 122 -0.35 4.98 -14.79
N HIS A 123 -1.50 5.51 -14.33
CA HIS A 123 -1.68 6.95 -14.11
C HIS A 123 -0.71 7.53 -13.09
N ASP A 124 -0.30 6.76 -12.07
CA ASP A 124 0.67 7.22 -11.07
C ASP A 124 2.00 7.64 -11.70
N LEU A 125 2.51 6.86 -12.65
CA LEU A 125 3.74 7.17 -13.38
C LEU A 125 3.54 8.34 -14.35
N LYS A 126 2.36 8.47 -14.95
CA LYS A 126 2.05 9.59 -15.84
C LYS A 126 1.97 10.90 -15.05
N ILE A 127 1.30 10.92 -13.90
CA ILE A 127 1.21 12.09 -13.03
C ILE A 127 2.61 12.49 -12.53
N LEU A 128 3.42 11.53 -12.07
CA LEU A 128 4.80 11.81 -11.66
C LEU A 128 5.61 12.47 -12.77
N LYS A 129 5.47 11.99 -14.01
CA LYS A 129 6.17 12.55 -15.16
C LYS A 129 5.63 13.93 -15.55
N GLU A 130 4.32 14.07 -15.76
CA GLU A 130 3.74 15.26 -16.37
C GLU A 130 3.58 16.42 -15.37
N VAL A 131 3.30 16.13 -14.09
CA VAL A 131 3.09 17.17 -13.06
C VAL A 131 4.38 17.49 -12.32
N PHE A 132 5.25 16.49 -12.08
CA PHE A 132 6.45 16.65 -11.24
C PHE A 132 7.78 16.46 -11.98
N ASN A 133 7.76 16.25 -13.30
CA ASN A 133 8.95 15.94 -14.12
C ASN A 133 9.79 14.75 -13.61
N ILE A 134 9.16 13.80 -12.92
CA ILE A 134 9.80 12.58 -12.40
C ILE A 134 9.58 11.43 -13.38
N LYS A 135 10.66 11.00 -14.03
CA LYS A 135 10.61 9.90 -15.01
C LYS A 135 10.76 8.53 -14.34
N ASN A 136 10.02 7.54 -14.84
CA ASN A 136 10.12 6.13 -14.41
C ASN A 136 9.95 5.90 -12.91
N GLY A 137 9.18 6.75 -12.23
CA GLY A 137 8.95 6.64 -10.78
C GLY A 137 10.21 6.88 -9.93
N LYS A 138 11.25 7.52 -10.49
CA LYS A 138 12.53 7.80 -9.80
C LYS A 138 12.41 8.97 -8.80
N TYR A 139 11.45 8.91 -7.89
CA TYR A 139 11.39 9.83 -6.74
C TYR A 139 12.38 9.41 -5.65
N ASN A 140 12.71 10.34 -4.74
CA ASN A 140 13.67 10.11 -3.66
C ASN A 140 13.17 9.06 -2.65
N LYS A 141 13.80 7.88 -2.62
CA LYS A 141 13.46 6.77 -1.73
C LYS A 141 13.88 6.96 -0.27
N LYS A 142 14.84 7.86 -0.05
CA LYS A 142 15.30 8.37 1.24
C LYS A 142 15.38 9.89 1.08
N ASN A 143 14.73 10.61 1.97
CA ASN A 143 14.76 12.07 2.00
C ASN A 143 14.72 12.53 3.47
N PHE A 144 14.60 13.84 3.68
CA PHE A 144 14.53 14.44 5.02
C PHE A 144 13.37 13.90 5.87
N TYR A 145 12.22 13.63 5.24
CA TYR A 145 11.00 13.25 5.93
C TYR A 145 10.94 11.76 6.24
N TRP A 146 11.28 10.89 5.27
CA TRP A 146 11.10 9.45 5.43
C TRP A 146 12.07 8.58 4.62
N LYS A 147 12.08 7.29 4.96
CA LYS A 147 12.68 6.20 4.19
C LYS A 147 11.61 5.23 3.69
N SER A 148 11.71 4.83 2.42
CA SER A 148 10.81 3.86 1.80
C SER A 148 11.50 2.52 1.57
N TYR A 149 10.71 1.44 1.65
CA TYR A 149 11.22 0.08 1.59
C TYR A 149 10.34 -0.83 0.74
N ASP A 150 10.99 -1.58 -0.16
CA ASP A 150 10.37 -2.60 -0.99
C ASP A 150 10.42 -3.96 -0.27
N LEU A 151 9.26 -4.48 0.12
CA LEU A 151 9.16 -5.72 0.89
C LEU A 151 9.69 -6.93 0.11
N GLN A 152 9.51 -6.98 -1.21
CA GLN A 152 10.02 -8.07 -2.04
C GLN A 152 11.55 -8.07 -2.03
N LYS A 153 12.17 -6.90 -2.25
CA LYS A 153 13.63 -6.76 -2.17
C LYS A 153 14.18 -7.05 -0.78
N MET A 154 13.42 -6.76 0.27
CA MET A 154 13.81 -7.13 1.63
C MET A 154 13.83 -8.65 1.83
N ILE A 155 12.80 -9.36 1.34
CA ILE A 155 12.74 -10.83 1.39
C ILE A 155 13.87 -11.45 0.57
N ASP A 156 14.17 -10.91 -0.60
CA ASP A 156 15.20 -11.47 -1.48
C ASP A 156 16.62 -11.40 -0.90
N LYS A 157 16.85 -10.50 0.06
CA LYS A 157 18.12 -10.33 0.79
C LYS A 157 18.24 -11.21 2.05
N LEU A 158 17.24 -12.04 2.36
CA LEU A 158 17.30 -12.96 3.50
C LEU A 158 18.01 -14.27 3.13
N ASN A 159 18.46 -14.97 4.17
CA ASN A 159 19.04 -16.31 4.12
C ASN A 159 18.04 -17.32 3.52
N SER A 160 18.53 -18.43 2.96
CA SER A 160 17.73 -19.38 2.15
C SER A 160 16.45 -19.87 2.84
N LYS A 161 16.55 -20.39 4.07
CA LYS A 161 15.41 -20.97 4.80
C LYS A 161 14.31 -19.94 5.10
N ASP A 162 14.69 -18.77 5.63
CA ASP A 162 13.72 -17.71 5.96
C ASP A 162 13.11 -17.08 4.71
N LYS A 163 13.93 -16.93 3.66
CA LYS A 163 13.50 -16.44 2.35
C LYS A 163 12.45 -17.36 1.74
N GLU A 164 12.64 -18.67 1.79
CA GLU A 164 11.69 -19.65 1.26
C GLU A 164 10.34 -19.58 1.98
N PHE A 165 10.36 -19.60 3.31
CA PHE A 165 9.16 -19.47 4.13
C PHE A 165 8.35 -18.19 3.80
N LEU A 166 9.03 -17.04 3.72
CA LEU A 166 8.36 -15.77 3.38
C LEU A 166 7.94 -15.68 1.91
N LYS A 167 8.67 -16.36 1.00
CA LYS A 167 8.31 -16.45 -0.42
C LYS A 167 7.01 -17.20 -0.64
N ILE A 168 6.74 -18.26 0.12
CA ILE A 168 5.45 -18.97 0.06
C ILE A 168 4.31 -18.02 0.41
N LYS A 169 4.43 -17.28 1.52
CA LYS A 169 3.41 -16.33 1.97
C LYS A 169 3.19 -15.18 0.99
N ILE A 170 4.26 -14.54 0.52
CA ILE A 170 4.11 -13.42 -0.42
C ILE A 170 3.54 -13.88 -1.76
N ASN A 171 3.82 -15.11 -2.21
CA ASN A 171 3.23 -15.67 -3.42
C ASN A 171 1.73 -15.95 -3.27
N LYS A 172 1.29 -16.43 -2.10
CA LYS A 172 -0.14 -16.54 -1.78
C LYS A 172 -0.84 -15.17 -1.84
N ILE A 173 -0.24 -14.14 -1.25
CA ILE A 173 -0.77 -12.77 -1.31
C ILE A 173 -0.82 -12.27 -2.77
N LYS A 174 0.25 -12.46 -3.54
CA LYS A 174 0.29 -12.11 -4.98
C LYS A 174 -0.84 -12.78 -5.76
N PHE A 175 -1.08 -14.07 -5.52
CA PHE A 175 -2.17 -14.81 -6.14
C PHE A 175 -3.54 -14.21 -5.80
N LEU A 176 -3.78 -13.87 -4.53
CA LEU A 176 -5.03 -13.20 -4.12
C LEU A 176 -5.21 -11.83 -4.80
N TYR A 177 -4.16 -11.03 -4.91
CA TYR A 177 -4.20 -9.75 -5.64
C TYR A 177 -4.43 -9.94 -7.15
N SER A 178 -3.94 -11.03 -7.76
CA SER A 178 -4.26 -11.37 -9.14
C SER A 178 -5.76 -11.56 -9.32
N ARG A 179 -6.39 -12.37 -8.45
CA ARG A 179 -7.85 -12.60 -8.49
C ARG A 179 -8.65 -11.32 -8.27
N LEU A 180 -8.20 -10.46 -7.36
CA LEU A 180 -8.81 -9.14 -7.15
C LEU A 180 -8.70 -8.27 -8.40
N SER A 181 -7.55 -8.29 -9.07
CA SER A 181 -7.35 -7.58 -10.33
C SER A 181 -8.32 -8.09 -11.39
N ASP A 182 -8.39 -9.40 -11.61
CA ASP A 182 -9.30 -9.99 -12.61
C ASP A 182 -10.74 -9.55 -12.37
N LYS A 183 -11.20 -9.59 -11.12
CA LYS A 183 -12.53 -9.11 -10.74
C LYS A 183 -12.72 -7.61 -11.00
N TYR A 184 -11.76 -6.78 -10.61
CA TYR A 184 -11.80 -5.34 -10.87
C TYR A 184 -11.85 -5.03 -12.38
N GLN A 185 -11.06 -5.72 -13.20
CA GLN A 185 -11.04 -5.50 -14.65
C GLN A 185 -12.38 -5.81 -15.32
N LEU A 186 -13.14 -6.78 -14.79
CA LEU A 186 -14.50 -7.08 -15.25
C LEU A 186 -15.50 -5.98 -14.89
N ILE A 187 -15.41 -5.43 -13.67
CA ILE A 187 -16.39 -4.47 -13.14
C ILE A 187 -16.11 -3.03 -13.58
N LYS A 188 -14.84 -2.63 -13.72
CA LYS A 188 -14.42 -1.23 -13.93
C LYS A 188 -15.01 -0.56 -15.18
N LYS A 189 -15.50 -1.35 -16.16
CA LYS A 189 -16.16 -0.81 -17.37
C LYS A 189 -17.39 0.03 -17.01
N ASN A 190 -18.09 -0.31 -15.93
CA ASN A 190 -19.40 0.27 -15.59
C ASN A 190 -19.35 1.42 -14.57
N VAL A 191 -18.17 1.82 -14.08
CA VAL A 191 -18.04 2.77 -12.97
C VAL A 191 -17.51 4.13 -13.46
N LYS A 192 -18.09 5.28 -13.15
CA LYS A 192 -17.56 6.59 -13.58
C LYS A 192 -16.44 7.09 -12.66
N ILE A 193 -15.20 6.64 -12.91
CA ILE A 193 -13.99 7.13 -12.21
C ILE A 193 -13.20 8.03 -13.18
N PRO A 194 -12.73 9.23 -12.78
CA PRO A 194 -11.85 10.05 -13.60
C PRO A 194 -10.53 9.33 -13.93
N LEU A 195 -9.93 9.65 -15.08
CA LEU A 195 -8.63 9.09 -15.50
C LEU A 195 -8.63 7.55 -15.52
N LYS A 196 -9.56 6.95 -16.29
CA LYS A 196 -9.60 5.52 -16.61
C LYS A 196 -8.53 5.08 -17.61
#